data_AF-A0A6P0VZF2-F1
#
_entry.id   AF-A0A6P0VZF2-F1
#
_cell.length_a   1.000
_cell.length_b   1.000
_cell.length_c   1.000
_cell.angle_alpha   90.00
_cell.angle_beta   90.00
_cell.angle_gamma   90.00
#
_symmetry.space_group_name_H-M   'P 1'
#
loop_
_entity.id
_entity.type
_entity.pdbx_description
1 polymer ?
#
loop_
_entity_poly.entity_id
_entity_poly.type
_entity_poly.pdbx_seq_one_letter_code
_entity_poly.pdbx_strand_id
1 'polypeptide(L)'
;QGWVSPRLGITFEVVEKELQLYRPDGERFGSFVEIIQQKEWERQRAEEQRQRAEEQRQRAERAEQEKEQERLAKQQAQQSQLQAIPKLLAMGLNGEQIAEALSLPVETVRTVING
;
A
#
# COMPACT_ATOMS: atom_id res chain seq x y z
N GLN A 1 11.92 23.40 47.42
CA GLN A 1 13.34 23.00 47.34
C GLN A 1 13.39 21.53 47.65
N GLY A 2 13.50 20.70 46.62
CA GLY A 2 13.57 19.25 46.73
C GLY A 2 14.96 18.72 47.12
N TRP A 3 15.00 17.48 47.60
CA TRP A 3 16.23 16.74 47.88
C TRP A 3 16.60 15.84 46.71
N VAL A 4 17.82 15.95 46.20
CA VAL A 4 18.34 15.09 45.13
C VAL A 4 19.06 13.89 45.74
N SER A 5 18.66 12.67 45.36
CA SER A 5 19.30 11.45 45.84
C SER A 5 20.69 11.27 45.21
N PRO A 6 21.79 11.18 45.99
CA PRO A 6 23.15 11.05 45.45
C PRO A 6 23.39 9.75 44.69
N ARG A 7 22.64 8.68 44.99
CA ARG A 7 22.80 7.38 44.29
C ARG A 7 21.89 7.23 43.07
N LEU A 8 20.75 7.92 43.05
CA LEU A 8 19.72 7.74 42.02
C LEU A 8 19.61 8.91 41.06
N GLY A 9 20.08 10.11 41.44
CA GLY A 9 19.96 11.33 40.64
C GLY A 9 18.53 11.86 40.50
N ILE A 10 17.56 11.29 41.23
CA ILE A 10 16.15 11.73 41.23
C ILE A 10 15.90 12.75 42.33
N THR A 11 14.92 13.63 42.12
CA THR A 11 14.54 14.67 43.07
C THR A 11 13.27 14.27 43.83
N PHE A 12 13.29 14.44 45.14
CA PHE A 12 12.16 14.25 46.04
C PHE A 12 11.68 15.63 46.50
N GLU A 13 10.43 15.98 46.23
CA GLU A 13 9.87 17.26 46.65
C GLU A 13 8.49 17.04 47.28
N VAL A 14 8.21 17.72 48.40
CA VAL A 14 6.89 17.69 49.01
C VAL A 14 6.12 18.92 48.53
N VAL A 15 5.03 18.68 47.80
CA VAL A 15 4.14 19.71 47.25
C VAL A 15 2.75 19.47 47.82
N GLU A 16 2.14 20.49 48.43
CA GLU A 16 0.78 20.38 49.01
C GLU A 16 0.59 19.19 49.98
N LYS A 17 1.66 18.84 50.73
CA LYS A 17 1.72 17.69 51.65
C LYS A 17 1.82 16.31 50.98
N GLU A 18 2.01 16.25 49.68
CA GLU A 18 2.26 15.01 48.93
C GLU A 18 3.72 14.90 48.50
N LEU A 19 4.28 13.69 48.59
CA LEU A 19 5.62 13.40 48.07
C LEU A 19 5.57 13.22 46.55
N GLN A 20 6.27 14.08 45.83
CA GLN A 20 6.46 14.02 44.39
C GLN A 20 7.90 13.61 44.10
N LEU A 21 8.07 12.72 43.13
CA LEU A 21 9.38 12.30 42.64
C LEU A 21 9.55 12.85 41.22
N TYR A 22 10.73 13.35 40.93
CA TYR A 22 11.14 13.80 39.61
C TYR A 22 12.36 13.01 39.15
N ARG A 23 12.33 12.61 37.89
CA ARG A 23 13.41 11.95 37.17
C ARG A 23 14.61 12.91 36.99
N PRO A 24 15.79 12.40 36.60
CA PRO A 24 16.96 13.25 36.40
C PRO A 24 16.80 14.30 35.27
N ASP A 25 15.86 14.06 34.35
CA ASP A 25 15.47 14.98 33.27
C ASP A 25 14.47 16.07 33.74
N GLY A 26 14.05 16.03 35.00
CA GLY A 26 13.10 16.97 35.59
C GLY A 26 11.62 16.60 35.39
N GLU A 27 11.32 15.50 34.68
CA GLU A 27 9.94 15.04 34.55
C GLU A 27 9.45 14.38 35.84
N ARG A 28 8.18 14.59 36.20
CA ARG A 28 7.57 13.90 37.34
C ARG A 28 7.41 12.41 37.03
N PHE A 29 7.68 11.55 38.01
CA PHE A 29 7.27 10.16 37.93
C PHE A 29 5.74 10.07 37.87
N GLY A 30 5.22 9.52 36.77
CA GLY A 30 3.82 9.15 36.68
C GLY A 30 3.48 8.06 37.69
N SER A 31 2.23 8.08 38.16
CA SER A 31 1.64 6.97 38.89
C SER A 31 1.62 5.71 38.02
N PHE A 32 1.55 4.55 38.68
CA PHE A 32 1.44 3.28 37.98
C PHE A 32 0.24 3.26 37.02
N VAL A 33 -0.88 3.86 37.42
CA VAL A 33 -2.10 3.94 36.60
C VAL A 33 -1.87 4.79 35.35
N GLU A 34 -1.25 5.97 35.48
CA GLU A 34 -0.93 6.83 34.33
C GLU A 34 0.00 6.13 33.34
N ILE A 35 1.02 5.42 33.84
CA ILE A 35 1.95 4.67 32.99
C ILE A 35 1.23 3.56 32.21
N ILE A 36 0.31 2.83 32.86
CA ILE A 36 -0.47 1.78 32.19
C ILE A 36 -1.42 2.38 31.14
N GLN A 37 -2.10 3.49 31.46
CA GLN A 37 -2.98 4.19 30.52
C GLN A 37 -2.21 4.70 29.30
N GLN A 38 -1.04 5.30 29.51
CA GLN A 38 -0.19 5.78 28.43
C GLN A 38 0.25 4.62 27.51
N LYS A 39 0.69 3.51 28.09
CA LYS A 39 1.09 2.31 27.32
C LYS A 39 -0.07 1.72 26.54
N GLU A 40 -1.27 1.68 27.10
CA GLU A 40 -2.45 1.16 26.43
C GLU A 40 -2.87 2.08 25.26
N TRP A 41 -2.84 3.39 25.47
CA TRP A 41 -3.10 4.37 24.43
C TRP A 41 -2.07 4.27 23.28
N GLU A 42 -0.79 4.14 23.61
CA GLU A 42 0.28 3.94 22.62
C GLU A 42 0.11 2.63 21.84
N ARG A 43 -0.29 1.55 22.51
CA ARG A 43 -0.61 0.27 21.84
C ARG A 43 -1.77 0.41 20.88
N GLN A 44 -2.86 1.05 21.30
CA GLN A 44 -4.03 1.26 20.44
C GLN A 44 -3.68 2.12 19.22
N ARG A 45 -2.89 3.19 19.42
CA ARG A 45 -2.37 4.01 18.32
C ARG A 45 -1.51 3.21 17.36
N ALA A 46 -0.58 2.41 17.88
CA ALA A 46 0.30 1.58 17.05
C ALA A 46 -0.50 0.54 16.25
N GLU A 47 -1.52 -0.07 16.87
CA GLU A 47 -2.40 -1.04 16.24
C GLU A 47 -3.25 -0.40 15.14
N GLU A 48 -3.86 0.76 15.41
CA GLU A 48 -4.62 1.52 14.40
C GLU A 48 -3.75 1.89 13.19
N GLN A 49 -2.50 2.33 13.43
CA GLN A 49 -1.56 2.63 12.34
C GLN A 49 -1.18 1.39 11.54
N ARG A 50 -0.99 0.24 12.20
CA ARG A 50 -0.73 -1.04 11.52
C ARG A 50 -1.90 -1.46 10.66
N GLN A 51 -3.13 -1.40 11.18
CA GLN A 51 -4.33 -1.75 10.43
C GLN A 51 -4.51 -0.85 9.20
N ARG A 52 -4.30 0.46 9.33
CA ARG A 52 -4.34 1.38 8.19
C ARG A 52 -3.28 1.07 7.13
N ALA A 53 -2.05 0.76 7.57
CA ALA A 53 -0.97 0.39 6.65
C ALA A 53 -1.28 -0.92 5.91
N GLU A 54 -1.85 -1.90 6.62
CA GLU A 54 -2.28 -3.18 6.05
C GLU A 54 -3.41 -2.99 5.03
N GLU A 55 -4.43 -2.21 5.36
CA GLU A 55 -5.52 -1.88 4.43
C GLU A 55 -5.00 -1.18 3.17
N GLN A 56 -4.07 -0.24 3.31
CA GLN A 56 -3.48 0.44 2.15
C GLN A 56 -2.67 -0.52 1.28
N ARG A 57 -1.89 -1.43 1.87
CA ARG A 57 -1.16 -2.47 1.13
C ARG A 57 -2.11 -3.38 0.37
N GLN A 58 -3.17 -3.87 1.01
CA GLN A 58 -4.16 -4.73 0.35
C GLN A 58 -4.86 -4.02 -0.81
N ARG A 59 -5.19 -2.72 -0.67
CA ARG A 59 -5.77 -1.94 -1.76
C ARG A 59 -4.81 -1.76 -2.93
N ALA A 60 -3.54 -1.48 -2.64
CA ALA A 60 -2.51 -1.36 -3.68
C ALA A 60 -2.30 -2.68 -4.43
N GLU A 61 -2.24 -3.79 -3.71
CA GLU A 61 -2.07 -5.13 -4.30
C GLU A 61 -3.26 -5.49 -5.20
N ARG A 62 -4.50 -5.23 -4.77
CA ARG A 62 -5.69 -5.47 -5.62
C ARG A 62 -5.66 -4.62 -6.89
N ALA A 63 -5.31 -3.34 -6.78
CA ALA A 63 -5.23 -2.45 -7.93
C ALA A 63 -4.13 -2.90 -8.92
N GLU A 64 -3.01 -3.42 -8.41
CA GLU A 64 -1.95 -3.97 -9.25
C GLU A 64 -2.39 -5.25 -9.96
N GLN A 65 -3.07 -6.16 -9.25
CA GLN A 65 -3.63 -7.38 -9.84
C GLN A 65 -4.67 -7.07 -10.92
N GLU A 66 -5.59 -6.13 -10.68
CA GLU A 66 -6.58 -5.71 -11.67
C GLU A 66 -5.91 -5.15 -12.93
N LYS A 67 -4.88 -4.31 -12.76
CA LYS A 67 -4.12 -3.74 -13.87
C LYS A 67 -3.36 -4.82 -14.64
N GLU A 68 -2.79 -5.80 -13.95
CA GLU A 68 -2.10 -6.92 -14.60
C GLU A 68 -3.09 -7.78 -15.41
N GLN A 69 -4.25 -8.09 -14.84
CA GLN A 69 -5.31 -8.82 -15.53
C GLN A 69 -5.81 -8.07 -16.78
N GLU A 70 -6.02 -6.76 -16.67
CA GLU A 70 -6.43 -5.94 -17.81
C GLU A 70 -5.37 -5.95 -18.92
N ARG A 71 -4.09 -5.86 -18.55
CA ARG A 71 -2.98 -5.94 -19.52
C ARG A 71 -2.93 -7.29 -20.20
N LEU A 72 -3.09 -8.37 -19.44
CA LEU A 72 -3.10 -9.73 -19.99
C LEU A 72 -4.29 -9.93 -20.94
N ALA A 73 -5.48 -9.50 -20.55
CA ALA A 73 -6.68 -9.57 -21.38
C ALA A 73 -6.53 -8.78 -22.68
N LYS A 74 -5.97 -7.55 -22.62
CA LYS A 74 -5.65 -6.75 -23.80
C LYS A 74 -4.65 -7.43 -24.73
N GLN A 75 -3.58 -7.99 -24.16
CA GLN A 75 -2.56 -8.71 -24.94
C GLN A 75 -3.14 -9.96 -25.61
N GLN A 76 -3.97 -10.71 -24.89
CA GLN A 76 -4.64 -11.90 -25.42
C GLN A 76 -5.62 -11.54 -26.54
N ALA A 77 -6.43 -10.50 -26.36
CA ALA A 77 -7.35 -10.01 -27.39
C ALA A 77 -6.59 -9.59 -28.66
N GLN A 78 -5.48 -8.86 -28.51
CA GLN A 78 -4.62 -8.49 -29.63
C GLN A 78 -4.04 -9.72 -30.34
N GLN A 79 -3.52 -10.70 -29.58
CA GLN A 79 -3.03 -11.95 -30.18
C GLN A 79 -4.14 -12.71 -30.92
N SER A 80 -5.34 -12.82 -30.35
CA SER A 80 -6.47 -13.49 -30.99
C SER A 80 -6.89 -12.77 -32.28
N GLN A 81 -6.89 -11.44 -32.30
CA GLN A 81 -7.13 -10.65 -33.51
C GLN A 81 -6.08 -10.95 -34.59
N LEU A 82 -4.79 -10.96 -34.24
CA LEU A 82 -3.72 -11.27 -35.20
C LEU A 82 -3.83 -12.71 -35.74
N GLN A 83 -4.15 -13.68 -34.88
CA GLN A 83 -4.33 -15.09 -35.28
C GLN A 83 -5.59 -15.32 -36.14
N ALA A 84 -6.55 -14.38 -36.14
CA ALA A 84 -7.72 -14.45 -37.00
C ALA A 84 -7.40 -13.99 -38.44
N ILE A 85 -6.35 -13.20 -38.66
CA ILE A 85 -6.00 -12.66 -39.98
C ILE A 85 -5.83 -13.77 -41.04
N PRO A 86 -5.02 -14.82 -40.84
CA PRO A 86 -4.86 -15.87 -41.85
C PRO A 86 -6.15 -16.67 -42.08
N LYS A 87 -6.97 -16.84 -41.05
CA LYS A 87 -8.26 -17.55 -41.15
C LYS A 87 -9.26 -16.76 -41.99
N LEU A 88 -9.33 -15.44 -41.80
CA LEU A 88 -10.20 -14.55 -42.57
C LEU A 88 -9.76 -14.46 -44.03
N LEU A 89 -8.45 -14.45 -44.30
CA LEU A 89 -7.93 -14.56 -45.66
C LEU A 89 -8.37 -15.86 -46.34
N ALA A 90 -8.26 -16.99 -45.63
CA ALA A 90 -8.70 -18.29 -46.16
C ALA A 90 -10.21 -18.35 -46.44
N MET A 91 -11.01 -17.53 -45.75
CA MET A 91 -12.45 -17.35 -46.01
C MET A 91 -12.74 -16.34 -47.14
N GLY A 92 -11.71 -15.79 -47.79
CA GLY A 92 -11.83 -14.94 -48.98
C GLY A 92 -11.95 -13.45 -48.70
N LEU A 93 -11.75 -12.98 -47.47
CA LEU A 93 -11.68 -11.54 -47.18
C LEU A 93 -10.33 -10.99 -47.66
N ASN A 94 -10.31 -9.75 -48.16
CA ASN A 94 -9.08 -9.06 -48.52
C ASN A 94 -8.46 -8.31 -47.32
N GLY A 95 -7.19 -7.90 -47.42
CA GLY A 95 -6.47 -7.26 -46.31
C GLY A 95 -7.08 -5.95 -45.80
N GLU A 96 -7.77 -5.19 -46.66
CA GLU A 96 -8.46 -3.96 -46.27
C GLU A 96 -9.75 -4.27 -45.49
N GLN A 97 -10.52 -5.26 -45.94
CA GLN A 97 -11.72 -5.76 -45.27
C GLN A 97 -11.39 -6.38 -43.89
N ILE A 98 -10.26 -7.08 -43.78
CA ILE A 98 -9.81 -7.66 -42.50
C ILE A 98 -9.37 -6.57 -41.52
N ALA A 99 -8.65 -5.56 -42.01
CA ALA A 99 -8.24 -4.40 -41.21
C ALA A 99 -9.47 -3.66 -40.65
N GLU A 100 -10.48 -3.43 -41.49
CA GLU A 100 -11.76 -2.85 -41.07
C GLU A 100 -12.48 -3.74 -40.05
N ALA A 101 -12.66 -5.03 -40.35
CA ALA A 101 -13.41 -5.97 -39.52
C ALA A 101 -12.81 -6.18 -38.12
N LEU A 102 -11.49 -6.17 -38.00
CA LEU A 102 -10.78 -6.31 -36.73
C LEU A 102 -10.41 -4.96 -36.10
N SER A 103 -10.75 -3.84 -36.76
CA SER A 103 -10.34 -2.49 -36.36
C SER A 103 -8.83 -2.36 -36.15
N LEU A 104 -8.06 -3.00 -37.03
CA LEU A 104 -6.60 -3.00 -37.03
C LEU A 104 -6.04 -2.06 -38.11
N PRO A 105 -4.84 -1.49 -37.93
CA PRO A 105 -4.17 -0.78 -39.00
C PRO A 105 -3.91 -1.71 -40.21
N VAL A 106 -4.17 -1.22 -41.42
CA VAL A 106 -3.93 -1.97 -42.66
C VAL A 106 -2.46 -2.44 -42.77
N GLU A 107 -1.51 -1.63 -42.30
CA GLU A 107 -0.09 -1.96 -42.26
C GLU A 107 0.23 -3.15 -41.34
N THR A 108 -0.48 -3.26 -40.21
CA THR A 108 -0.35 -4.42 -39.29
C THR A 108 -0.84 -5.69 -39.98
N VAL A 109 -1.97 -5.62 -40.67
CA VAL A 109 -2.51 -6.75 -41.44
C VAL A 109 -1.55 -7.14 -42.55
N ARG A 110 -1.04 -6.18 -43.33
CA ARG A 110 -0.05 -6.43 -44.40
C ARG A 110 1.23 -7.06 -43.88
N THR A 111 1.71 -6.64 -42.71
CA THR A 111 2.92 -7.23 -42.08
C THR A 111 2.70 -8.71 -41.75
N VAL A 112 1.53 -9.08 -41.23
CA VAL A 112 1.19 -10.47 -40.91
C VAL A 112 0.98 -11.32 -42.16
N ILE A 113 0.51 -10.73 -43.26
CA ILE A 113 0.29 -11.43 -44.54
C ILE A 113 1.61 -11.68 -45.28
N ASN A 114 2.53 -10.71 -45.23
CA ASN A 114 3.77 -10.71 -46.02
C ASN A 114 5.01 -11.21 -45.24
N GLY A 115 4.89 -11.45 -43.93
CA GLY A 115 5.95 -11.98 -43.07
C GLY A 115 5.83 -13.49 -42.89
#